data_AF-A0A829GIG7-F1
#
_entry.id   AF-A0A829GIG7-F1
#
_cell.length_a   1.000
_cell.length_b   1.000
_cell.length_c   1.000
_cell.angle_alpha   90.00
_cell.angle_beta   90.00
_cell.angle_gamma   90.00
#
_symmetry.space_group_name_H-M   'P 1'
#
loop_
_entity.id
_entity.type
_entity.pdbx_description
1 polymer ?
#
loop_
_entity_poly.entity_id
_entity_poly.type
_entity_poly.pdbx_seq_one_letter_code
_entity_poly.pdbx_strand_id
1 'polypeptide(L)'
;FLMPLGPGVVTQADLLTCLPHPMHLLKVTLSGKELWRLIMEMEKNRMFLRHFHMIGMSFRGKIFGDIGYRGISVNREKRVVLWHGKPLVPEQQYTFVTVDNFLFIPFFPTIEIMGSNELLFPKLLRNVVGEYLAQKYPL
;
A
#
# COMPACT_ATOMS: atom_id res chain seq x y z
N PHE A 1 5.35 2.35 -8.98
CA PHE A 1 6.46 2.91 -9.77
C PHE A 1 5.88 3.89 -10.77
N LEU A 2 6.51 5.04 -10.99
CA LEU A 2 6.08 6.00 -12.02
C LEU A 2 6.62 5.64 -13.42
N MET A 3 7.69 4.84 -13.48
CA MET A 3 8.26 4.29 -14.70
C MET A 3 8.77 2.87 -14.43
N PRO A 4 8.85 1.99 -15.45
CA PRO A 4 9.36 0.64 -15.30
C PRO A 4 10.83 0.64 -14.87
N LEU A 5 11.23 -0.38 -14.12
CA LEU A 5 12.62 -0.66 -13.82
C LEU A 5 13.24 -1.35 -15.04
N GLY A 6 14.34 -0.79 -15.58
CA GLY A 6 15.03 -1.34 -16.75
C GLY A 6 15.74 -2.68 -16.48
N PRO A 7 16.15 -3.41 -17.53
CA PRO A 7 16.96 -4.60 -17.38
C PRO A 7 18.38 -4.25 -16.90
N GLY A 8 19.04 -5.20 -16.22
CA GLY A 8 20.44 -5.07 -15.79
C GLY A 8 20.58 -4.66 -14.32
N VAL A 9 21.75 -4.09 -13.99
CA VAL A 9 22.08 -3.68 -12.61
C VAL A 9 21.19 -2.51 -12.20
N VAL A 10 20.49 -2.68 -11.07
CA VAL A 10 19.61 -1.66 -10.50
C VAL A 10 20.39 -0.79 -9.52
N THR A 11 20.47 0.50 -9.81
CA THR A 11 21.14 1.48 -8.94
C THR A 11 20.16 2.23 -8.03
N GLN A 12 20.69 2.92 -7.02
CA GLN A 12 19.86 3.83 -6.20
C GLN A 12 19.26 4.98 -7.02
N ALA A 13 19.95 5.43 -8.07
CA ALA A 13 19.46 6.46 -8.99
C ALA A 13 18.25 5.94 -9.80
N ASP A 14 18.28 4.69 -10.25
CA ASP A 14 17.15 4.06 -10.94
C ASP A 14 15.94 3.97 -10.02
N LEU A 15 16.14 3.53 -8.78
CA LEU A 15 15.08 3.46 -7.78
C LEU A 15 14.51 4.83 -7.42
N LEU A 16 15.34 5.87 -7.33
CA LEU A 16 14.87 7.24 -7.12
C LEU A 16 14.00 7.72 -8.28
N THR A 17 14.40 7.43 -9.52
CA THR A 17 13.63 7.81 -10.71
C THR A 17 12.30 7.05 -10.78
N CYS A 18 12.32 5.74 -10.50
CA CYS A 18 11.13 4.90 -10.61
C CYS A 18 10.17 5.01 -9.40
N LEU A 19 10.70 5.31 -8.21
CA LEU A 19 9.98 5.52 -6.95
C LEU A 19 10.40 6.85 -6.30
N PRO A 20 10.05 8.00 -6.92
CA PRO A 20 10.54 9.31 -6.47
C PRO A 20 9.87 9.79 -5.19
N HIS A 21 8.80 9.13 -4.77
CA HIS A 21 8.00 9.48 -3.61
C HIS A 21 8.82 9.36 -2.32
N PRO A 22 8.85 10.39 -1.46
CA PRO A 22 9.38 10.29 -0.11
C PRO A 22 8.36 9.64 0.84
N MET A 23 7.75 8.51 0.44
CA MET A 23 6.82 7.75 1.27
C MET A 23 7.57 6.79 2.19
N HIS A 24 7.20 6.74 3.46
CA HIS A 24 7.60 5.68 4.39
C HIS A 24 6.63 4.51 4.30
N LEU A 25 7.07 3.35 4.81
CA LEU A 25 6.17 2.25 5.05
C LEU A 25 5.42 2.45 6.36
N LEU A 26 4.16 2.06 6.37
CA LEU A 26 3.26 2.08 7.51
C LEU A 26 2.82 0.65 7.79
N LYS A 27 3.13 0.14 8.97
CA LYS A 27 2.57 -1.11 9.48
C LYS A 27 1.24 -0.79 10.17
N VAL A 28 0.18 -1.46 9.75
CA VAL A 28 -1.18 -1.24 10.25
C VAL A 28 -1.71 -2.56 10.78
N THR A 29 -2.28 -2.54 11.98
CA THR A 29 -3.00 -3.68 12.55
C THR A 29 -4.48 -3.32 12.75
N LEU A 30 -5.36 -4.17 12.24
CA LEU A 30 -6.83 -4.04 12.29
C LEU A 30 -7.46 -5.38 12.66
N SER A 31 -8.63 -5.36 13.30
CA SER A 31 -9.46 -6.57 13.42
C SER A 31 -10.03 -6.98 12.07
N GLY A 32 -10.48 -8.22 11.92
CA GLY A 32 -11.05 -8.73 10.67
C GLY A 32 -12.23 -7.90 10.15
N LYS A 33 -13.11 -7.42 11.03
CA LYS A 33 -14.22 -6.53 10.64
C LYS A 33 -13.75 -5.19 10.09
N GLU A 34 -12.66 -4.64 10.65
CA GLU A 34 -12.11 -3.36 10.22
C GLU A 34 -11.28 -3.51 8.94
N LEU A 35 -10.52 -4.60 8.81
CA LEU A 35 -9.83 -4.94 7.57
C LEU A 35 -10.85 -5.10 6.43
N TRP A 36 -11.96 -5.79 6.68
CA TRP A 36 -13.05 -5.85 5.71
C TRP A 36 -13.58 -4.46 5.35
N ARG A 37 -13.81 -3.60 6.35
CA ARG A 37 -14.30 -2.22 6.14
C ARG A 37 -13.34 -1.41 5.29
N LEU A 38 -12.04 -1.45 5.59
CA LEU A 38 -10.98 -0.80 4.81
C LEU A 38 -10.97 -1.28 3.36
N ILE A 39 -11.03 -2.59 3.13
CA ILE A 39 -11.06 -3.12 1.77
C ILE A 39 -12.32 -2.68 1.04
N MET A 40 -13.48 -2.62 1.69
CA MET A 40 -14.69 -2.07 1.08
C MET A 40 -14.58 -0.57 0.77
N GLU A 41 -13.93 0.23 1.62
CA GLU A 41 -13.62 1.65 1.34
C GLU A 41 -12.72 1.77 0.10
N MET A 42 -11.68 0.95 -0.01
CA MET A 42 -10.80 0.92 -1.17
C MET A 42 -11.53 0.53 -2.45
N GLU A 43 -12.35 -0.53 -2.41
CA GLU A 43 -13.06 -1.01 -3.60
C GLU A 43 -14.17 -0.04 -4.04
N LYS A 44 -14.84 0.63 -3.09
CA LYS A 44 -15.80 1.70 -3.38
C LYS A 44 -15.13 2.87 -4.09
N ASN A 45 -13.95 3.29 -3.63
CA ASN A 45 -13.24 4.46 -4.17
C ASN A 45 -12.36 4.15 -5.39
N ARG A 46 -12.06 2.88 -5.69
CA ARG A 46 -11.06 2.48 -6.67
C ARG A 46 -11.21 3.14 -8.05
N MET A 47 -12.41 3.13 -8.63
CA MET A 47 -12.63 3.67 -9.99
C MET A 47 -12.42 5.19 -10.04
N PHE A 48 -12.81 5.89 -8.97
CA PHE A 48 -12.55 7.31 -8.81
C PHE A 48 -11.05 7.58 -8.62
N LEU A 49 -10.41 6.88 -7.70
CA LEU A 49 -9.00 7.06 -7.36
C LEU A 49 -8.06 6.78 -8.54
N ARG A 50 -8.41 5.86 -9.44
CA ARG A 50 -7.63 5.61 -10.67
C ARG A 50 -7.33 6.86 -11.50
N HIS A 51 -8.21 7.86 -11.44
CA HIS A 51 -8.08 9.10 -12.21
C HIS A 51 -7.98 10.35 -11.31
N PHE A 52 -7.97 10.17 -9.99
CA PHE A 52 -7.96 11.28 -9.05
C PHE A 52 -6.61 11.99 -9.07
N HIS A 53 -6.62 13.30 -9.35
CA HIS A 53 -5.42 14.12 -9.25
C HIS A 53 -5.05 14.32 -7.78
N MET A 54 -3.84 13.92 -7.42
CA MET A 54 -3.35 14.00 -6.05
C MET A 54 -2.01 14.73 -6.02
N ILE A 55 -1.90 15.70 -5.10
CA ILE A 55 -0.70 16.49 -4.85
C ILE A 55 -0.45 16.53 -3.34
N GLY A 56 0.80 16.42 -2.91
CA GLY A 56 1.20 16.48 -1.50
C GLY A 56 1.22 15.12 -0.78
N MET A 57 1.34 15.13 0.55
CA MET A 57 1.37 13.92 1.41
C MET A 57 2.38 12.87 0.93
N SER A 58 3.63 13.28 0.69
CA SER A 58 4.70 12.42 0.16
C SER A 58 4.46 11.84 -1.24
N PHE A 59 3.41 12.28 -1.94
CA PHE A 59 3.13 11.90 -3.32
C PHE A 59 3.79 12.86 -4.30
N ARG A 60 4.34 12.31 -5.38
CA ARG A 60 5.06 13.02 -6.46
C ARG A 60 4.52 12.69 -7.86
N GLY A 61 3.43 11.93 -7.92
CA GLY A 61 2.74 11.63 -9.17
C GLY A 61 1.76 12.74 -9.53
N LYS A 62 1.04 12.56 -10.65
CA LYS A 62 -0.06 13.45 -11.06
C LYS A 62 -1.43 12.89 -10.68
N ILE A 63 -1.61 11.59 -10.89
CA ILE A 63 -2.83 10.83 -10.57
C ILE A 63 -2.51 9.79 -9.50
N PHE A 64 -3.47 9.48 -8.62
CA PHE A 64 -3.30 8.50 -7.54
C PHE A 64 -2.97 7.09 -8.08
N GLY A 65 -3.71 6.63 -9.09
CA GLY A 65 -3.49 5.33 -9.74
C GLY A 65 -4.33 4.20 -9.16
N ASP A 66 -3.86 2.96 -9.28
CA ASP A 66 -4.62 1.79 -8.86
C ASP A 66 -4.16 1.23 -7.52
N ILE A 67 -5.06 0.54 -6.82
CA ILE A 67 -4.78 -0.08 -5.51
C ILE A 67 -4.32 -1.52 -5.71
N GLY A 68 -3.08 -1.84 -5.34
CA GLY A 68 -2.55 -3.20 -5.39
C GLY A 68 -2.79 -3.96 -4.08
N TYR A 69 -3.15 -5.24 -4.19
CA TYR A 69 -3.23 -6.14 -3.04
C TYR A 69 -2.23 -7.29 -3.18
N ARG A 70 -1.59 -7.63 -2.07
CA ARG A 70 -0.81 -8.86 -1.94
C ARG A 70 -1.32 -9.64 -0.75
N GLY A 71 -1.68 -10.91 -0.98
CA GLY A 71 -2.28 -11.76 0.06
C GLY A 71 -3.74 -11.45 0.36
N ILE A 72 -4.36 -10.46 -0.29
CA ILE A 72 -5.78 -10.17 -0.17
C ILE A 72 -6.47 -10.47 -1.51
N SER A 73 -7.63 -11.13 -1.44
CA SER A 73 -8.50 -11.36 -2.59
C SER A 73 -9.90 -10.89 -2.26
N VAL A 74 -10.57 -10.27 -3.23
CA VAL A 74 -11.89 -9.66 -3.03
C VAL A 74 -12.87 -10.20 -4.06
N ASN A 75 -13.97 -10.76 -3.58
CA ASN A 75 -15.17 -10.94 -4.39
C ASN A 75 -16.07 -9.73 -4.15
N ARG A 76 -16.16 -8.83 -5.13
CA ARG A 76 -16.92 -7.56 -5.02
C ARG A 76 -18.41 -7.78 -4.89
N GLU A 77 -18.96 -8.70 -5.69
CA GLU A 77 -20.40 -8.98 -5.73
C GLU A 77 -20.90 -9.51 -4.38
N LYS A 78 -20.15 -10.46 -3.82
CA LYS A 78 -20.47 -11.08 -2.52
C LYS A 78 -19.93 -10.28 -1.33
N ARG A 79 -19.15 -9.22 -1.60
CA ARG A 79 -18.40 -8.44 -0.59
C ARG A 79 -17.58 -9.33 0.35
N VAL A 80 -16.98 -10.39 -0.20
CA VAL A 80 -16.14 -11.33 0.57
C VAL A 80 -14.68 -10.94 0.39
N VAL A 81 -13.96 -10.84 1.51
CA VAL A 81 -12.52 -10.59 1.54
C VAL A 81 -11.82 -11.83 2.11
N LEU A 82 -10.79 -12.29 1.42
CA LEU A 82 -9.94 -13.40 1.85
C LEU A 82 -8.54 -12.87 2.19
N TRP A 83 -8.02 -13.32 3.33
CA TRP A 83 -6.64 -13.11 3.78
C TRP A 83 -5.85 -14.40 3.60
N HIS A 84 -4.88 -14.37 2.67
CA HIS A 84 -4.12 -15.53 2.20
C HIS A 84 -5.01 -16.73 1.85
N GLY A 85 -6.11 -16.47 1.15
CA GLY A 85 -7.08 -17.48 0.72
C GLY A 85 -8.08 -17.92 1.79
N LYS A 86 -8.01 -17.40 3.02
CA LYS A 86 -8.92 -17.73 4.12
C LYS A 86 -9.90 -16.58 4.41
N PRO A 87 -11.17 -16.86 4.77
CA PRO A 87 -12.08 -15.82 5.23
C PRO A 87 -11.54 -15.07 6.45
N LEU A 88 -11.90 -13.78 6.55
CA LEU A 88 -11.60 -12.99 7.74
C LEU A 88 -12.42 -13.47 8.93
N VAL A 89 -11.78 -13.58 10.09
CA VAL A 89 -12.43 -13.78 11.39
C VAL A 89 -12.61 -12.39 12.02
N PRO A 90 -13.84 -11.95 12.34
CA PRO A 90 -14.11 -10.54 12.64
C PRO A 90 -13.27 -9.96 13.78
N GLU A 91 -13.00 -10.74 14.83
CA GLU A 91 -12.27 -10.34 16.03
C GLU A 91 -10.76 -10.62 15.97
N GLN A 92 -10.31 -11.38 14.96
CA GLN A 92 -8.89 -11.67 14.80
C GLN A 92 -8.13 -10.43 14.33
N GLN A 93 -6.94 -10.20 14.87
CA GLN A 93 -6.05 -9.12 14.44
C GLN A 93 -5.25 -9.53 13.19
N TYR A 94 -5.22 -8.63 12.21
CA TYR A 94 -4.48 -8.76 10.96
C TYR A 94 -3.54 -7.58 10.80
N THR A 95 -2.27 -7.87 10.55
CA THR A 95 -1.23 -6.86 10.34
C THR A 95 -0.79 -6.87 8.88
N PHE A 96 -0.79 -5.70 8.26
CA PHE A 96 -0.29 -5.49 6.90
C PHE A 96 0.61 -4.26 6.83
N VAL A 97 1.32 -4.13 5.71
CA VAL A 97 2.16 -2.97 5.41
C VAL A 97 1.59 -2.23 4.22
N THR A 98 1.51 -0.91 4.32
CA THR A 98 1.13 0.02 3.25
C THR A 98 2.10 1.21 3.22
N VAL A 99 1.83 2.23 2.43
CA VAL A 99 2.55 3.52 2.44
C VAL A 99 1.87 4.51 3.38
N ASP A 100 2.67 5.34 4.03
CA ASP A 100 2.22 6.39 4.97
C ASP A 100 1.16 7.33 4.40
N ASN A 101 1.21 7.65 3.10
CA ASN A 101 0.20 8.46 2.43
C ASN A 101 -1.25 7.98 2.68
N PHE A 102 -1.48 6.67 2.80
CA PHE A 102 -2.82 6.10 3.03
C PHE A 102 -3.42 6.48 4.38
N LEU A 103 -2.59 6.87 5.36
CA LEU A 103 -3.05 7.38 6.66
C LEU A 103 -3.62 8.80 6.55
N PHE A 104 -3.14 9.60 5.60
CA PHE A 104 -3.42 11.04 5.55
C PHE A 104 -4.49 11.42 4.51
N ILE A 105 -4.80 10.52 3.57
CA ILE A 105 -5.83 10.78 2.57
C ILE A 105 -7.24 10.48 3.11
N PRO A 106 -8.27 11.25 2.72
CA PRO A 106 -9.62 11.12 3.28
C PRO A 106 -10.39 9.88 2.79
N PHE A 107 -9.77 9.03 1.98
CA PHE A 107 -10.45 7.90 1.32
C PHE A 107 -10.41 6.60 2.13
N PHE A 108 -9.50 6.49 3.10
CA PHE A 108 -9.29 5.28 3.91
C PHE A 108 -9.34 5.57 5.43
N PRO A 109 -10.42 6.21 5.92
CA PRO A 109 -10.51 6.66 7.31
C PRO A 109 -10.40 5.51 8.32
N THR A 110 -10.63 4.26 7.90
CA THR A 110 -10.42 3.10 8.77
C THR A 110 -9.01 2.97 9.29
N ILE A 111 -7.99 3.35 8.49
CA ILE A 111 -6.59 3.29 8.95
C ILE A 111 -6.38 4.26 10.11
N GLU A 112 -6.82 5.51 9.97
CA GLU A 112 -6.64 6.53 11.00
C GLU A 112 -7.45 6.24 12.26
N ILE A 113 -8.71 5.87 12.11
CA ILE A 113 -9.67 5.80 13.24
C ILE A 113 -9.55 4.48 14.01
N MET A 114 -9.27 3.37 13.32
CA MET A 114 -9.28 2.03 13.93
C MET A 114 -7.90 1.36 13.93
N GLY A 115 -6.95 1.85 13.13
CA GLY A 115 -5.65 1.23 12.98
C GLY A 115 -4.75 1.43 14.19
N SER A 116 -4.13 0.34 14.64
CA SER A 116 -2.86 0.44 15.38
C SER A 116 -1.74 0.62 14.35
N ASN A 117 -1.23 1.85 14.28
CA ASN A 117 -0.38 2.32 13.19
C ASN A 117 1.05 2.56 13.68
N GLU A 118 2.03 1.98 12.99
CA GLU A 118 3.46 2.15 13.27
C GLU A 118 4.18 2.56 11.98
N LEU A 119 4.76 3.77 11.98
CA LEU A 119 5.62 4.23 10.88
C LEU A 119 6.99 3.55 10.96
N LEU A 120 7.39 2.91 9.87
CA LEU A 120 8.64 2.17 9.78
C LEU A 120 9.78 3.10 9.32
N PHE A 121 10.35 3.83 10.27
CA PHE A 121 11.52 4.68 10.07
C PHE A 121 12.86 3.92 10.22
N PRO A 122 13.96 4.43 9.64
CA PRO A 122 14.08 5.66 8.84
C PRO A 122 13.92 5.44 7.33
N LYS A 123 13.49 4.25 6.89
CA LYS A 123 13.57 3.83 5.48
C LYS A 123 12.38 4.35 4.67
N LEU A 124 12.69 4.89 3.50
CA LEU A 124 11.68 5.21 2.48
C LEU A 124 11.34 3.95 1.68
N LEU A 125 10.17 3.93 1.05
CA LEU A 125 9.71 2.84 0.19
C LEU A 125 10.79 2.40 -0.81
N ARG A 126 11.46 3.37 -1.46
CA ARG A 126 12.54 3.08 -2.42
C ARG A 126 13.73 2.36 -1.79
N ASN A 127 14.06 2.66 -0.52
CA ASN A 127 15.17 1.99 0.17
C ASN A 127 14.81 0.54 0.47
N VAL A 128 13.60 0.30 0.97
CA VAL A 128 13.11 -1.06 1.27
C VAL A 128 13.04 -1.91 0.01
N VAL A 129 12.59 -1.34 -1.11
CA VAL A 129 12.59 -2.02 -2.41
C VAL A 129 14.03 -2.35 -2.85
N GLY A 130 14.98 -1.42 -2.71
CA GLY A 130 16.38 -1.68 -3.05
C GLY A 130 17.00 -2.80 -2.23
N GLU A 131 16.77 -2.82 -0.93
CA GLU A 131 17.24 -3.90 -0.05
C GLU A 131 16.61 -5.25 -0.41
N TYR A 132 15.31 -5.28 -0.71
CA TYR A 132 14.63 -6.50 -1.17
C TYR A 132 15.24 -7.04 -2.46
N LEU A 133 15.51 -6.16 -3.43
CA LEU A 133 16.13 -6.56 -4.70
C LEU A 133 17.54 -7.09 -4.48
N ALA A 134 18.35 -6.45 -3.63
CA ALA A 134 19.71 -6.91 -3.32
C ALA A 134 19.73 -8.29 -2.64
N GLN A 135 18.75 -8.57 -1.76
CA GLN A 135 18.64 -9.90 -1.12
C GLN A 135 18.16 -10.97 -2.08
N LYS A 136 17.23 -10.64 -2.98
CA LYS A 136 16.58 -11.63 -3.87
C LYS A 136 17.36 -11.91 -5.14
N TYR A 137 18.06 -10.91 -5.67
CA TYR A 137 18.85 -10.98 -6.89
C TYR A 137 20.27 -10.45 -6.61
N PRO A 138 21.05 -11.17 -5.79
CA PRO A 138 22.44 -10.79 -5.53
C PRO A 138 23.25 -10.84 -6.83
N LEU A 139 24.19 -9.91 -6.95
CA LEU A 139 25.16 -9.84 -8.06
C LEU A 139 26.34 -10.78 -7.81
#